data_AF-A0A1G3ZMV3-F1
#
_entry.id   AF-A0A1G3ZMV3-F1
#
_cell.length_a   1.000
_cell.length_b   1.000
_cell.length_c   1.000
_cell.angle_alpha   90.00
_cell.angle_beta   90.00
_cell.angle_gamma   90.00
#
_symmetry.space_group_name_H-M   'P 1'
#
loop_
_entity.id
_entity.type
_entity.pdbx_description
1 polymer ?
#
loop_
_entity_poly.entity_id
_entity_poly.type
_entity_poly.pdbx_seq_one_letter_code
_entity_poly.pdbx_strand_id
1 'polypeptide(L)'
;MSEGGQGYWAPAAAGAAEFVFRVANAGGEPLSALDAGGRFLDLSRGMAPDKFTAEVRKVAPLAARQPAASIAWSKSPAGPFQTIWEYNPKLTWKDGDAIDRTLLWPEVDRRVALPAMSEVYVRYSIRDLALDHVRLATETKAPAGASAVVVSHLWKEGTADKSFAVTIPAGATEQRYVIDIPSGAKVTDEAIVFECKRAGQ
;
A
#
# COMPACT_ATOMS: atom_id res chain seq x y z
N MET A 1 0.06 12.17 10.80
CA MET A 1 0.92 13.39 10.79
C MET A 1 1.77 13.34 9.54
N SER A 2 1.85 14.40 8.74
CA SER A 2 2.66 14.43 7.51
C SER A 2 3.68 15.55 7.58
N GLU A 3 4.94 15.21 7.88
CA GLU A 3 6.07 16.10 7.65
C GLU A 3 6.77 15.61 6.38
N GLY A 4 6.71 16.39 5.30
CA GLY A 4 7.54 16.20 4.11
C GLY A 4 7.49 14.81 3.44
N GLY A 5 6.33 14.16 3.34
CA GLY A 5 6.20 12.84 2.70
C GLY A 5 6.59 11.64 3.58
N GLN A 6 7.09 11.89 4.79
CA GLN A 6 7.51 10.88 5.77
C GLN A 6 6.38 10.41 6.70
N GLY A 7 5.14 10.75 6.34
CA GLY A 7 3.99 10.62 7.22
C GLY A 7 3.56 9.18 7.49
N TYR A 8 2.82 9.02 8.58
CA TYR A 8 2.12 7.80 8.98
C TYR A 8 0.74 8.16 9.53
N TRP A 9 -0.16 7.19 9.52
CA TRP A 9 -1.49 7.29 10.13
C TRP A 9 -1.46 6.69 11.54
N ALA A 10 -1.99 7.42 12.51
CA ALA A 10 -2.16 6.92 13.87
C ALA A 10 -3.55 7.32 14.36
N PRO A 11 -4.17 6.57 15.30
CA PRO A 11 -5.42 6.98 15.93
C PRO A 11 -5.31 8.39 16.52
N ALA A 12 -6.31 9.24 16.27
CA ALA A 12 -6.30 10.64 16.72
C ALA A 12 -6.46 10.79 18.24
N ALA A 13 -7.00 9.78 18.91
CA ALA A 13 -7.17 9.70 20.35
C ALA A 13 -6.91 8.25 20.81
N ALA A 14 -6.85 8.02 22.13
CA ALA A 14 -6.74 6.69 22.69
C ALA A 14 -7.86 5.78 22.13
N GLY A 15 -7.48 4.71 21.43
CA GLY A 15 -8.46 3.83 20.80
C GLY A 15 -7.94 3.14 19.55
N ALA A 16 -8.86 2.43 18.90
CA ALA A 16 -8.62 1.80 17.61
C ALA A 16 -9.02 2.74 16.47
N ALA A 17 -8.31 2.65 15.36
CA ALA A 17 -8.70 3.23 14.08
C ALA A 17 -8.88 2.10 13.06
N GLU A 18 -9.82 2.30 12.14
CA GLU A 18 -10.10 1.36 11.06
C GLU A 18 -10.12 2.06 9.71
N PHE A 19 -9.55 1.40 8.71
CA PHE A 19 -9.60 1.80 7.31
C PHE A 19 -10.21 0.65 6.53
N VAL A 20 -11.26 0.92 5.75
CA VAL A 20 -11.85 -0.07 4.84
C VAL A 20 -11.67 0.40 3.42
N PHE A 21 -10.91 -0.35 2.64
CA PHE A 21 -10.68 -0.11 1.23
C PHE A 21 -11.60 -1.00 0.42
N ARG A 22 -12.37 -0.40 -0.49
CA ARG A 22 -13.03 -1.12 -1.57
C ARG A 22 -12.00 -1.32 -2.68
N VAL A 23 -11.72 -2.57 -3.02
CA VAL A 23 -10.76 -2.94 -4.06
C VAL A 23 -11.53 -3.66 -5.17
N ALA A 24 -11.45 -3.12 -6.38
CA ALA A 24 -12.14 -3.65 -7.55
C ALA A 24 -11.24 -3.52 -8.78
N ASN A 25 -11.43 -4.40 -9.76
CA ASN A 25 -10.76 -4.26 -11.04
C ASN A 25 -11.53 -3.26 -11.92
N ALA A 26 -10.86 -2.20 -12.38
CA ALA A 26 -11.44 -1.22 -13.31
C ALA A 26 -11.88 -1.87 -14.63
N GLY A 27 -11.21 -2.95 -15.06
CA GLY A 27 -11.56 -3.70 -16.27
C GLY A 27 -12.82 -4.56 -16.15
N GLY A 28 -13.40 -4.71 -14.96
CA GLY A 28 -14.62 -5.50 -14.74
C GLY A 28 -14.43 -7.03 -14.78
N GLU A 29 -13.20 -7.53 -14.99
CA GLU A 29 -12.92 -8.96 -14.82
C GLU A 29 -13.00 -9.35 -13.35
N PRO A 30 -13.54 -10.56 -13.03
CA PRO A 30 -13.53 -11.07 -11.67
C PRO A 30 -12.12 -11.21 -11.11
N LEU A 31 -11.95 -10.75 -9.88
CA LEU A 31 -10.75 -10.91 -9.06
C LEU A 31 -10.56 -12.38 -8.71
N SER A 32 -9.35 -12.90 -8.95
CA SER A 32 -8.92 -14.26 -8.59
C SER A 32 -8.07 -14.31 -7.32
N ALA A 33 -7.36 -13.22 -6.99
CA ALA A 33 -6.59 -13.11 -5.76
C ALA A 33 -6.44 -11.66 -5.32
N LEU A 34 -6.04 -11.49 -4.06
CA LEU A 34 -5.71 -10.23 -3.42
C LEU A 34 -4.41 -10.41 -2.65
N ASP A 35 -3.45 -9.52 -2.87
CA ASP A 35 -2.32 -9.31 -1.98
C ASP A 35 -2.63 -8.11 -1.08
N ALA A 36 -2.58 -8.33 0.23
CA ALA A 36 -2.84 -7.33 1.24
C ALA A 36 -1.66 -7.26 2.21
N GLY A 37 -1.07 -6.08 2.29
CA GLY A 37 0.11 -5.82 3.08
C GLY A 37 0.17 -4.42 3.64
N GLY A 38 1.20 -4.16 4.43
CA GLY A 38 1.44 -2.88 5.05
C GLY A 38 2.53 -2.97 6.11
N ARG A 39 3.00 -1.82 6.57
CA ARG A 39 3.94 -1.72 7.69
C ARG A 39 3.27 -1.02 8.86
N PHE A 40 3.21 -1.72 9.98
CA PHE A 40 2.68 -1.20 11.24
C PHE A 40 3.85 -0.78 12.12
N LEU A 41 3.76 0.36 12.80
CA LEU A 41 4.84 0.93 13.58
C LEU A 41 4.46 1.03 15.05
N ASP A 42 5.20 0.33 15.91
CA ASP A 42 5.31 0.71 17.31
C ASP A 42 6.20 1.96 17.43
N LEU A 43 5.58 3.08 17.82
CA LEU A 43 6.26 4.37 18.02
C LEU A 43 6.48 4.69 19.50
N SER A 44 6.32 3.72 20.42
CA SER A 44 6.47 3.93 21.87
C SER A 44 7.83 4.46 22.27
N ARG A 45 8.86 4.14 21.49
CA ARG A 45 10.24 4.63 21.68
C ARG A 45 10.53 5.96 20.98
N GLY A 46 9.54 6.59 20.34
CA GLY A 46 9.72 7.86 19.63
C GLY A 46 10.60 7.75 18.38
N MET A 47 10.61 6.58 17.75
CA MET A 47 11.39 6.30 16.53
C MET A 47 10.42 5.89 15.41
N ALA A 48 10.72 6.29 14.17
CA ALA A 48 10.04 5.84 12.96
C ALA A 48 11.08 5.60 11.84
N PRO A 49 10.74 4.82 10.79
CA PRO A 49 11.59 4.72 9.61
C PRO A 49 11.80 6.10 9.00
N ASP A 50 13.02 6.36 8.53
CA ASP A 50 13.23 7.40 7.54
C ASP A 50 12.99 6.78 6.15
N LYS A 51 12.10 7.35 5.33
CA LYS A 51 11.80 6.84 3.97
C LYS A 51 12.79 7.33 2.92
N PHE A 52 13.64 8.31 3.24
CA PHE A 52 14.66 8.86 2.34
C PHE A 52 16.03 8.26 2.61
N THR A 53 16.25 7.70 3.80
CA THR A 53 17.51 7.07 4.19
C THR A 53 17.25 5.66 4.71
N ALA A 54 18.27 4.79 4.77
CA ALA A 54 18.15 3.47 5.39
C ALA A 54 18.20 3.54 6.94
N GLU A 55 17.85 4.69 7.52
CA GLU A 55 18.01 4.98 8.95
C GLU A 55 16.65 5.17 9.65
N VAL A 56 16.72 5.71 10.87
CA VAL A 56 15.59 5.97 11.74
C VAL A 56 15.55 7.45 12.12
N ARG A 57 14.35 7.99 12.24
CA ARG A 57 14.13 9.39 12.64
C ARG A 57 13.36 9.46 13.96
N LYS A 58 13.58 10.55 14.70
CA LYS A 58 12.82 10.85 15.92
C LYS A 58 11.43 11.36 15.57
N VAL A 59 10.44 10.92 16.33
CA VAL A 59 9.04 11.33 16.21
C VAL A 59 8.42 11.50 17.59
N ALA A 60 7.27 12.17 17.65
CA ALA A 60 6.46 12.20 18.87
C ALA A 60 6.06 10.76 19.25
N PRO A 61 6.39 10.29 20.48
CA PRO A 61 6.05 8.94 20.90
C PRO A 61 4.54 8.70 20.91
N LEU A 62 4.13 7.50 20.50
CA LEU A 62 2.77 6.99 20.66
C LEU A 62 2.79 5.88 21.69
N ALA A 63 2.02 6.00 22.78
CA ALA A 63 2.02 5.01 23.85
C ALA A 63 1.37 3.69 23.39
N ALA A 64 2.18 2.63 23.28
CA ALA A 64 1.75 1.27 22.94
C ALA A 64 1.21 0.49 24.16
N ARG A 65 0.07 0.89 24.74
CA ARG A 65 -0.48 0.25 25.96
C ARG A 65 -1.13 -1.09 25.68
N GLN A 66 -1.90 -1.15 24.59
CA GLN A 66 -2.58 -2.34 24.10
C GLN A 66 -2.38 -2.44 22.58
N PRO A 67 -1.13 -2.64 22.11
CA PRO A 67 -0.83 -2.62 20.70
C PRO A 67 -1.55 -3.77 20.00
N ALA A 68 -2.36 -3.43 19.01
CA ALA A 68 -3.06 -4.39 18.18
C ALA A 68 -3.16 -3.86 16.75
N ALA A 69 -2.99 -4.76 15.79
CA ALA A 69 -3.27 -4.46 14.40
C ALA A 69 -3.76 -5.71 13.69
N SER A 70 -4.54 -5.53 12.64
CA SER A 70 -4.98 -6.64 11.79
C SER A 70 -5.23 -6.19 10.36
N ILE A 71 -5.11 -7.15 9.45
CA ILE A 71 -5.58 -7.06 8.08
C ILE A 71 -6.66 -8.13 7.91
N ALA A 72 -7.81 -7.76 7.39
CA ALA A 72 -8.91 -8.68 7.14
C ALA A 72 -9.62 -8.33 5.82
N TRP A 73 -10.36 -9.27 5.23
CA TRP A 73 -11.12 -9.02 4.01
C TRP A 73 -12.58 -9.48 4.12
N SER A 74 -13.46 -8.90 3.31
CA SER A 74 -14.86 -9.28 3.23
C SER A 74 -15.42 -9.12 1.83
N LYS A 75 -16.55 -9.81 1.58
CA LYS A 75 -17.39 -9.64 0.39
C LYS A 75 -18.34 -8.44 0.51
N SER A 76 -18.45 -7.82 1.68
CA SER A 76 -19.31 -6.66 1.92
C SER A 76 -18.55 -5.59 2.72
N PRO A 77 -18.94 -4.31 2.61
CA PRO A 77 -18.30 -3.25 3.38
C PRO A 77 -18.52 -3.39 4.90
N ALA A 78 -19.61 -4.04 5.31
CA ALA A 78 -19.98 -4.23 6.72
C ALA A 78 -19.47 -5.56 7.31
N GLY A 79 -18.89 -6.44 6.51
CA GLY A 79 -18.47 -7.77 6.94
C GLY A 79 -19.48 -8.89 6.59
N PRO A 80 -19.29 -10.10 7.14
CA PRO A 80 -18.24 -10.48 8.09
C PRO A 80 -16.84 -10.44 7.46
N PHE A 81 -15.85 -10.03 8.25
CA PHE A 81 -14.45 -9.97 7.83
C PHE A 81 -13.70 -11.26 8.21
N GLN A 82 -12.88 -11.75 7.30
CA GLN A 82 -11.98 -12.89 7.47
C GLN A 82 -10.56 -12.37 7.68
N THR A 83 -9.92 -12.77 8.78
CA THR A 83 -8.56 -12.33 9.14
C THR A 83 -7.53 -12.89 8.16
N ILE A 84 -6.68 -11.99 7.64
CA ILE A 84 -5.49 -12.30 6.83
C ILE A 84 -4.25 -12.36 7.72
N TRP A 85 -4.15 -11.41 8.64
CA TRP A 85 -3.04 -11.28 9.57
C TRP A 85 -3.47 -10.54 10.83
N GLU A 86 -2.86 -10.89 11.96
CA GLU A 86 -3.05 -10.24 13.25
C GLU A 86 -1.69 -9.99 13.92
N TYR A 87 -1.56 -8.84 14.56
CA TYR A 87 -0.37 -8.44 15.28
C TYR A 87 -0.14 -9.33 16.50
N ASN A 88 1.06 -9.90 16.57
CA ASN A 88 1.51 -10.60 17.77
C ASN A 88 2.42 -9.66 18.58
N PRO A 89 2.01 -9.19 19.79
CA PRO A 89 2.86 -8.35 20.63
C PRO A 89 4.03 -9.11 21.27
N LYS A 90 4.03 -10.44 21.20
CA LYS A 90 5.08 -11.32 21.72
C LYS A 90 5.87 -11.92 20.56
N LEU A 91 6.50 -11.06 19.77
CA LEU A 91 7.35 -11.53 18.68
C LEU A 91 8.55 -12.29 19.24
N THR A 92 8.75 -13.47 18.68
CA THR A 92 9.93 -14.30 18.92
C THR A 92 10.68 -14.47 17.61
N TRP A 93 11.99 -14.60 17.68
CA TRP A 93 12.80 -15.12 16.60
C TRP A 93 12.36 -16.55 16.24
N LYS A 94 12.80 -17.05 15.08
CA LYS A 94 12.41 -18.39 14.60
C LYS A 94 12.88 -19.54 15.51
N ASP A 95 13.91 -19.29 16.31
CA ASP A 95 14.45 -20.19 17.33
C ASP A 95 13.70 -20.08 18.68
N GLY A 96 12.70 -19.20 18.79
CA GLY A 96 11.86 -19.04 19.98
C GLY A 96 12.33 -17.97 20.96
N ASP A 97 13.50 -17.35 20.73
CA ASP A 97 14.00 -16.29 21.59
C ASP A 97 13.15 -15.02 21.46
N ALA A 98 12.88 -14.35 22.58
CA ALA A 98 12.16 -13.08 22.57
C ALA A 98 12.96 -12.03 21.79
N ILE A 99 12.29 -11.29 20.91
CA ILE A 99 12.93 -10.17 20.21
C ILE A 99 13.05 -9.00 21.20
N ASP A 100 14.21 -8.85 21.84
CA ASP A 100 14.48 -7.82 22.86
C ASP A 100 15.03 -6.50 22.28
N ARG A 101 15.37 -6.47 20.99
CA ARG A 101 16.30 -5.46 20.44
C ARG A 101 15.83 -4.62 19.27
N THR A 102 14.66 -4.83 18.69
CA THR A 102 14.36 -4.22 17.40
C THR A 102 13.07 -3.42 17.44
N LEU A 103 13.08 -2.31 16.71
CA LEU A 103 11.91 -1.52 16.35
C LEU A 103 10.82 -2.50 15.90
N LEU A 104 9.70 -2.54 16.62
CA LEU A 104 8.62 -3.53 16.41
C LEU A 104 7.75 -3.06 15.24
N TRP A 105 8.31 -3.11 14.04
CA TRP A 105 7.71 -2.59 12.81
C TRP A 105 7.42 -3.71 11.81
N PRO A 106 6.45 -4.60 12.09
CA PRO A 106 6.18 -5.71 11.19
C PRO A 106 5.77 -5.20 9.80
N GLU A 107 6.45 -5.73 8.79
CA GLU A 107 6.04 -5.66 7.40
C GLU A 107 5.26 -6.92 7.05
N VAL A 108 4.03 -6.72 6.65
CA VAL A 108 3.10 -7.78 6.31
C VAL A 108 2.92 -7.79 4.81
N ASP A 109 3.03 -8.97 4.22
CA ASP A 109 2.68 -9.24 2.84
C ASP A 109 2.00 -10.62 2.77
N ARG A 110 0.72 -10.64 2.39
CA ARG A 110 -0.12 -11.82 2.43
C ARG A 110 -1.02 -11.90 1.21
N ARG A 111 -1.00 -13.05 0.56
CA ARG A 111 -1.87 -13.39 -0.55
C ARG A 111 -3.10 -14.17 -0.09
N VAL A 112 -4.25 -13.82 -0.64
CA VAL A 112 -5.54 -14.51 -0.43
C VAL A 112 -6.13 -14.89 -1.79
N ALA A 113 -6.46 -16.16 -1.97
CA ALA A 113 -7.24 -16.61 -3.12
C ALA A 113 -8.71 -16.20 -2.96
N LEU A 114 -9.30 -15.64 -4.01
CA LEU A 114 -10.68 -15.13 -3.98
C LEU A 114 -11.59 -15.98 -4.87
N PRO A 115 -12.85 -16.24 -4.42
CA PRO A 115 -13.83 -16.92 -5.25
C PRO A 115 -14.41 -15.93 -6.27
N ALA A 116 -13.67 -15.70 -7.37
CA ALA A 116 -14.07 -14.94 -8.58
C ALA A 116 -15.11 -13.83 -8.30
N MET A 117 -14.65 -12.69 -7.77
CA MET A 117 -15.54 -11.61 -7.30
C MET A 117 -15.26 -10.29 -8.00
N SER A 118 -16.27 -9.45 -8.19
CA SER A 118 -16.09 -8.13 -8.86
C SER A 118 -15.36 -7.12 -7.99
N GLU A 119 -15.49 -7.24 -6.66
CA GLU A 119 -14.88 -6.36 -5.69
C GLU A 119 -14.66 -7.10 -4.36
N VAL A 120 -13.73 -6.59 -3.56
CA VAL A 120 -13.43 -7.08 -2.21
C VAL A 120 -13.20 -5.89 -1.29
N TYR A 121 -13.56 -6.03 -0.01
CA TYR A 121 -13.35 -4.99 1.00
C TYR A 121 -12.23 -5.42 1.92
N VAL A 122 -11.18 -4.61 2.04
CA VAL A 122 -10.02 -4.90 2.89
C VAL A 122 -10.00 -3.93 4.06
N ARG A 123 -10.03 -4.47 5.28
CA ARG A 123 -9.99 -3.71 6.52
C ARG A 123 -8.61 -3.79 7.15
N TYR A 124 -8.06 -2.63 7.46
CA TYR A 124 -6.90 -2.45 8.32
C TYR A 124 -7.39 -1.86 9.63
N SER A 125 -7.17 -2.58 10.73
CA SER A 125 -7.47 -2.08 12.08
C SER A 125 -6.15 -1.87 12.82
N ILE A 126 -6.01 -0.75 13.52
CA ILE A 126 -4.82 -0.42 14.34
C ILE A 126 -5.26 0.15 15.68
N ARG A 127 -4.53 -0.19 16.75
CA ARG A 127 -4.70 0.36 18.10
C ARG A 127 -3.32 0.56 18.70
N ASP A 128 -3.09 1.76 19.25
CA ASP A 128 -1.83 2.15 19.90
C ASP A 128 -0.57 1.93 19.04
N LEU A 129 -0.75 1.78 17.72
CA LEU A 129 0.25 1.61 16.69
C LEU A 129 -0.03 2.63 15.58
N ALA A 130 0.96 2.87 14.73
CA ALA A 130 0.79 3.64 13.50
C ALA A 130 0.82 2.73 12.26
N LEU A 131 0.22 3.18 11.16
CA LEU A 131 0.27 2.57 9.85
C LEU A 131 1.11 3.45 8.93
N ASP A 132 2.24 2.92 8.47
CA ASP A 132 3.20 3.65 7.65
C ASP A 132 2.78 3.70 6.18
N HIS A 133 2.33 2.56 5.67
CA HIS A 133 1.85 2.41 4.31
C HIS A 133 0.94 1.19 4.18
N VAL A 134 0.12 1.21 3.13
CA VAL A 134 -0.78 0.13 2.71
C VAL A 134 -0.30 -0.39 1.36
N ARG A 135 -0.24 -1.71 1.19
CA ARG A 135 0.02 -2.37 -0.08
C ARG A 135 -1.20 -3.20 -0.43
N LEU A 136 -1.85 -2.90 -1.54
CA LEU A 136 -2.98 -3.65 -2.05
C LEU A 136 -2.72 -3.93 -3.52
N ALA A 137 -2.80 -5.19 -3.92
CA ALA A 137 -2.78 -5.60 -5.30
C ALA A 137 -3.84 -6.66 -5.52
N THR A 138 -4.46 -6.67 -6.70
CA THR A 138 -5.42 -7.70 -7.07
C THR A 138 -4.97 -8.39 -8.33
N GLU A 139 -5.20 -9.70 -8.36
CA GLU A 139 -5.04 -10.49 -9.56
C GLU A 139 -6.41 -10.75 -10.16
N THR A 140 -6.49 -10.71 -11.48
CA THR A 140 -7.62 -11.23 -12.25
C THR A 140 -7.11 -12.40 -13.07
N LYS A 141 -7.99 -13.35 -13.40
CA LYS A 141 -7.61 -14.38 -14.37
C LYS A 141 -7.33 -13.69 -15.71
N ALA A 142 -6.07 -13.67 -16.13
CA ALA A 142 -5.68 -13.02 -17.37
C ALA A 142 -6.49 -13.61 -18.53
N PRO A 143 -7.03 -12.77 -19.43
CA PRO A 143 -7.39 -13.23 -20.77
C PRO A 143 -6.18 -13.94 -21.38
N ALA A 144 -6.38 -15.00 -22.15
CA ALA A 144 -5.26 -15.64 -22.84
C ALA A 144 -4.59 -14.63 -23.80
N GLY A 145 -3.31 -14.32 -23.57
CA GLY A 145 -2.50 -13.42 -24.42
C GLY A 145 -1.75 -12.34 -23.65
N ALA A 146 -0.77 -11.71 -24.31
CA ALA A 146 -0.10 -10.54 -23.76
C ALA A 146 -1.02 -9.31 -23.84
N SER A 147 -1.00 -8.45 -22.82
CA SER A 147 -1.79 -7.22 -22.74
C SER A 147 -0.89 -6.00 -22.85
N ALA A 148 -1.35 -4.95 -23.53
CA ALA A 148 -0.64 -3.68 -23.57
C ALA A 148 -0.74 -2.98 -22.21
N VAL A 149 0.31 -2.27 -21.80
CA VAL A 149 0.33 -1.47 -20.57
C VAL A 149 0.31 0.00 -20.95
N VAL A 150 -0.63 0.77 -20.42
CA VAL A 150 -0.60 2.22 -20.49
C VAL A 150 0.10 2.74 -19.24
N VAL A 151 1.12 3.57 -19.45
CA VAL A 151 1.82 4.29 -18.39
C VAL A 151 1.40 5.74 -18.49
N SER A 152 0.71 6.23 -17.46
CA SER A 152 0.31 7.63 -17.34
C SER A 152 1.17 8.30 -16.27
N HIS A 153 1.90 9.34 -16.64
CA HIS A 153 2.70 10.17 -15.74
C HIS A 153 1.98 11.49 -15.51
N LEU A 154 1.72 11.83 -14.25
CA LEU A 154 1.08 13.06 -13.80
C LEU A 154 2.10 13.88 -12.98
N TRP A 155 2.25 15.15 -13.32
CA TRP A 155 3.16 16.06 -12.61
C TRP A 155 2.61 17.48 -12.56
N LYS A 156 3.20 18.30 -11.71
CA LYS A 156 2.98 19.75 -11.68
C LYS A 156 4.17 20.51 -12.24
N GLU A 157 3.90 21.47 -13.10
CA GLU A 157 4.82 22.55 -13.48
C GLU A 157 4.39 23.84 -12.78
N GLY A 158 5.03 24.14 -11.64
CA GLY A 158 4.55 25.18 -10.73
C GLY A 158 3.20 24.78 -10.12
N THR A 159 2.14 25.47 -10.51
CA THR A 159 0.76 25.17 -10.08
C THR A 159 -0.09 24.50 -11.16
N ALA A 160 0.48 24.28 -12.35
CA ALA A 160 -0.25 23.72 -13.48
C ALA A 160 -0.12 22.19 -13.50
N ASP A 161 -1.25 21.50 -13.55
CA ASP A 161 -1.31 20.05 -13.70
C ASP A 161 -0.95 19.66 -15.13
N LYS A 162 -0.13 18.62 -15.26
CA LYS A 162 0.38 18.08 -16.51
C LYS A 162 0.24 16.57 -16.52
N SER A 163 0.07 16.02 -17.72
CA SER A 163 -0.01 14.57 -17.93
C SER A 163 0.64 14.14 -19.24
N PHE A 164 1.18 12.93 -19.24
CA PHE A 164 1.72 12.26 -20.41
C PHE A 164 1.37 10.78 -20.32
N ALA A 165 0.96 10.19 -21.43
CA ALA A 165 0.63 8.77 -21.48
C ALA A 165 1.38 8.09 -22.62
N VAL A 166 1.99 6.94 -22.33
CA VAL A 166 2.61 6.06 -23.32
C VAL A 166 1.99 4.68 -23.22
N THR A 167 1.81 4.01 -24.35
CA THR A 167 1.37 2.61 -24.39
C THR A 167 2.57 1.72 -24.69
N ILE A 168 2.88 0.81 -23.77
CA ILE A 168 3.80 -0.32 -23.94
C ILE A 168 3.01 -1.43 -24.64
N PRO A 169 3.38 -1.84 -25.87
CA PRO A 169 2.70 -2.91 -26.58
C PRO A 169 2.73 -4.24 -25.83
N ALA A 170 1.72 -5.06 -26.08
CA ALA A 170 1.67 -6.43 -25.59
C ALA A 170 2.93 -7.22 -25.99
N GLY A 171 3.62 -7.81 -25.02
CA GLY A 171 4.82 -8.64 -25.26
C GLY A 171 6.13 -7.86 -25.40
N ALA A 172 6.12 -6.53 -25.26
CA ALA A 172 7.34 -5.75 -25.21
C ALA A 172 8.12 -6.06 -23.91
N THR A 173 9.42 -6.33 -24.04
CA THR A 173 10.31 -6.61 -22.89
C THR A 173 10.92 -5.34 -22.30
N GLU A 174 10.93 -4.25 -23.07
CA GLU A 174 11.46 -2.95 -22.67
C GLU A 174 10.77 -1.82 -23.45
N GLN A 175 10.50 -0.70 -22.79
CA GLN A 175 10.04 0.54 -23.42
C GLN A 175 10.60 1.73 -22.64
N ARG A 176 11.09 2.74 -23.35
CA ARG A 176 11.52 4.02 -22.78
C ARG A 176 10.64 5.14 -23.33
N TYR A 177 10.38 6.14 -22.49
CA TYR A 177 9.81 7.42 -22.89
C TYR A 177 10.57 8.57 -22.22
N VAL A 178 10.49 9.74 -22.81
CA VAL A 178 11.11 10.98 -22.34
C VAL A 178 10.03 12.05 -22.33
N ILE A 179 9.94 12.81 -21.24
CA ILE A 179 9.08 13.98 -21.14
C ILE A 179 10.01 15.19 -21.14
N ASP A 180 9.89 16.03 -22.16
CA ASP A 180 10.67 17.25 -22.27
C ASP A 180 10.09 18.31 -21.32
N ILE A 181 10.87 18.68 -20.31
CA ILE A 181 10.52 19.70 -19.32
C ILE A 181 11.22 21.01 -19.71
N PRO A 182 10.51 22.15 -19.77
CA PRO A 182 11.13 23.44 -20.03
C PRO A 182 12.25 23.76 -19.05
N SER A 183 13.37 24.31 -19.54
CA SER A 183 14.48 24.72 -18.69
C SER A 183 14.02 25.72 -17.63
N GLY A 184 14.33 25.45 -16.36
CA GLY A 184 13.93 26.28 -15.22
C GLY A 184 12.51 26.04 -14.70
N ALA A 185 11.74 25.10 -15.27
CA ALA A 185 10.44 24.73 -14.73
C ALA A 185 10.59 24.07 -13.35
N LYS A 186 9.74 24.49 -12.39
CA LYS A 186 9.63 23.82 -11.09
C LYS A 186 8.71 22.62 -11.25
N VAL A 187 9.29 21.42 -11.28
CA VAL A 187 8.54 20.18 -11.45
C VAL A 187 8.36 19.46 -10.13
N THR A 188 7.13 19.04 -9.84
CA THR A 188 6.81 18.12 -8.75
C THR A 188 6.10 16.92 -9.35
N ASP A 189 6.70 15.75 -9.22
CA ASP A 189 6.07 14.50 -9.64
C ASP A 189 4.88 14.18 -8.72
N GLU A 190 3.74 13.81 -9.29
CA GLU A 190 2.53 13.51 -8.50
C GLU A 190 2.21 12.02 -8.53
N ALA A 191 2.22 11.39 -9.70
CA ALA A 191 1.92 9.98 -9.83
C ALA A 191 2.41 9.38 -11.16
N ILE A 192 2.76 8.09 -11.10
CA ILE A 192 2.86 7.22 -12.27
C ILE A 192 1.84 6.10 -12.10
N VAL A 193 0.96 5.96 -13.07
CA VAL A 193 -0.12 4.97 -13.09
C VAL A 193 0.15 3.96 -14.20
N PHE A 194 0.14 2.67 -13.87
CA PHE A 194 0.29 1.58 -14.81
C PHE A 194 -1.04 0.86 -14.97
N GLU A 195 -1.59 0.82 -16.18
CA GLU A 195 -2.88 0.21 -16.48
C GLU A 195 -2.72 -0.84 -17.58
N CYS A 196 -3.04 -2.10 -17.30
CA CYS A 196 -3.09 -3.13 -18.35
C CYS A 196 -4.42 -3.04 -19.11
N LYS A 197 -4.38 -2.76 -20.41
CA LYS A 197 -5.55 -2.83 -21.29
C LYS A 197 -5.80 -4.26 -21.73
N ARG A 198 -7.07 -4.68 -21.80
CA ARG A 198 -7.45 -6.02 -22.28
C ARG A 198 -6.84 -6.29 -23.66
N ALA A 199 -6.36 -7.52 -23.89
CA ALA A 199 -6.03 -7.98 -25.22
C ALA A 199 -7.31 -8.01 -26.09
N GLY A 200 -7.33 -7.25 -27.20
CA GLY A 200 -8.41 -7.29 -28.19
C GLY A 200 -9.40 -6.11 -28.21
N GLN A 201 -9.02 -4.94 -27.69
CA GLN A 201 -9.73 -3.66 -27.96
C GLN A 201 -8.83 -2.70 -28.74
#